data_AF-B2T1Y7-F1
#
_entry.id   AF-B2T1Y7-F1
#
_cell.length_a   1.000
_cell.length_b   1.000
_cell.length_c   1.000
_cell.angle_alpha   90.00
_cell.angle_beta   90.00
_cell.angle_gamma   90.00
#
_symmetry.space_group_name_H-M   'P 1'
#
loop_
_entity.id
_entity.type
_entity.pdbx_description
1 polymer ?
#
loop_
_entity_poly.entity_id
_entity_poly.type
_entity_poly.pdbx_seq_one_letter_code
_entity_poly.pdbx_strand_id
1 'polypeptide(L)'
;MNGNKAQARDKRMAKLMLGFPNQTDGGVLSGGAWQVPLTNLQDPRLSRVARSTTAAMADTQFDVDLKVSRKVSMFAMVRHNLTLNGRYRIRVSRDPDFNTSVFDSTLSSPLYGSVWRQAWPRLYSPSMLDWEDPNWWDGRLPEDQRKSYPALILCVIRTPVFGRYVRFEFSDEGNPDGYLEFGRVFVSQAWSPTNNASYNPQLGWEFDTTMDRAVDGTPYFEPRNGRRVQKFSLDWLSDDEAYGRVFETQRAAGIDQELLFVWDSDDAINLLRHSFLARMRQINPLQLSFLNNHTNAFELEEIR
;
A
#
# COMPACT_ATOMS: atom_id res chain seq x y z
N MET A 1 38.50 -18.63 -22.77
CA MET A 1 37.46 -19.33 -21.98
C MET A 1 37.50 -18.79 -20.56
N ASN A 2 36.62 -17.84 -20.21
CA ASN A 2 36.49 -17.37 -18.83
C ASN A 2 35.05 -16.98 -18.55
N GLY A 3 34.35 -17.88 -17.85
CA GLY A 3 33.43 -17.60 -16.77
C GLY A 3 32.39 -16.49 -16.96
N ASN A 4 31.47 -16.65 -17.91
CA ASN A 4 30.20 -15.94 -17.87
C ASN A 4 29.30 -16.62 -16.82
N LYS A 5 29.63 -16.42 -15.53
CA LYS A 5 28.69 -16.71 -14.44
C LYS A 5 27.61 -15.65 -14.51
N ALA A 6 26.55 -15.97 -15.24
CA ALA A 6 25.27 -15.30 -15.13
C ALA A 6 24.99 -15.07 -13.65
N GLN A 7 24.87 -13.80 -13.26
CA GLN A 7 24.25 -13.41 -12.01
C GLN A 7 22.83 -13.97 -12.05
N ALA A 8 22.66 -15.19 -11.54
CA ALA A 8 21.37 -15.66 -11.10
C ALA A 8 20.93 -14.63 -10.06
N ARG A 9 20.06 -13.70 -10.47
CA ARG A 9 19.20 -12.99 -9.54
C ARG A 9 18.62 -14.10 -8.69
N ASP A 10 18.96 -14.14 -7.41
CA ASP A 10 18.26 -14.91 -6.40
C ASP A 10 16.81 -14.40 -6.46
N LYS A 11 16.03 -14.95 -7.41
CA LYS A 11 14.64 -14.60 -7.64
C LYS A 11 13.89 -15.29 -6.52
N ARG A 12 14.08 -14.75 -5.32
CA ARG A 12 13.33 -15.14 -4.14
C ARG A 12 11.86 -15.08 -4.52
N MET A 13 11.13 -16.14 -4.20
CA MET A 13 9.70 -16.18 -4.43
C MET A 13 9.06 -14.91 -3.88
N ALA A 14 8.21 -14.27 -4.69
CA ALA A 14 7.41 -13.12 -4.29
C ALA A 14 6.79 -13.40 -2.92
N LYS A 15 6.88 -12.49 -1.95
CA LYS A 15 6.36 -12.74 -0.62
C LYS A 15 5.06 -11.98 -0.41
N LEU A 16 3.94 -12.69 -0.56
CA LEU A 16 2.60 -12.17 -0.31
C LEU A 16 2.48 -11.71 1.14
N MET A 17 1.94 -10.52 1.34
CA MET A 17 1.60 -9.99 2.66
C MET A 17 0.19 -9.40 2.66
N LEU A 18 -0.54 -9.73 3.72
CA LEU A 18 -1.86 -9.20 4.02
C LEU A 18 -1.81 -8.44 5.34
N GLY A 19 -2.28 -7.20 5.32
CA GLY A 19 -2.38 -6.33 6.48
C GLY A 19 -3.82 -6.23 6.98
N PHE A 20 -4.10 -6.75 8.17
CA PHE A 20 -5.39 -6.61 8.84
C PHE A 20 -5.24 -6.84 10.37
N PRO A 21 -6.04 -6.18 11.23
CA PRO A 21 -6.91 -5.04 10.94
C PRO A 21 -6.13 -3.71 10.89
N ASN A 22 -6.78 -2.67 10.38
CA ASN A 22 -6.26 -1.30 10.47
C ASN A 22 -6.29 -0.83 11.92
N GLN A 23 -5.13 -0.55 12.50
CA GLN A 23 -4.97 -0.14 13.89
C GLN A 23 -5.20 1.37 14.08
N THR A 24 -5.23 2.15 13.01
CA THR A 24 -5.36 3.61 13.09
C THR A 24 -6.76 4.04 13.52
N ASP A 25 -7.80 3.28 13.21
CA ASP A 25 -9.20 3.62 13.54
C ASP A 25 -9.49 3.62 15.03
N GLY A 26 -8.82 2.76 15.78
CA GLY A 26 -8.89 2.75 17.23
C GLY A 26 -7.98 3.78 17.89
N GLY A 27 -7.09 4.43 17.13
CA GLY A 27 -6.06 5.33 17.62
C GLY A 27 -6.51 6.79 17.74
N VAL A 28 -5.60 7.64 18.24
CA VAL A 28 -5.77 9.09 18.30
C VAL A 28 -4.77 9.75 17.36
N LEU A 29 -5.25 10.63 16.49
CA LEU A 29 -4.42 11.40 15.56
C LEU A 29 -4.16 12.80 16.12
N SER A 30 -2.91 13.27 16.05
CA SER A 30 -2.53 14.62 16.52
C SER A 30 -1.33 15.17 15.75
N GLY A 31 -1.11 16.48 15.82
CA GLY A 31 0.03 17.15 15.16
C GLY A 31 -0.31 17.74 13.79
N GLY A 32 0.60 18.56 13.28
CA GLY A 32 0.41 19.32 12.05
C GLY A 32 -0.65 20.41 12.18
N ALA A 33 -0.98 21.04 11.05
CA ALA A 33 -2.01 22.07 10.96
C ALA A 33 -2.92 21.76 9.77
N TRP A 34 -4.22 21.61 10.02
CA TRP A 34 -5.16 21.03 9.05
C TRP A 34 -6.36 21.95 8.82
N GLN A 35 -6.58 22.35 7.57
CA GLN A 35 -7.79 23.06 7.15
C GLN A 35 -9.00 22.13 7.07
N VAL A 36 -8.78 20.92 6.56
CA VAL A 36 -9.78 19.84 6.59
C VAL A 36 -9.32 18.81 7.62
N PRO A 37 -10.15 18.45 8.62
CA PRO A 37 -9.71 17.76 9.82
C PRO A 37 -8.87 16.49 9.59
N LEU A 38 -7.81 16.34 10.39
CA LEU A 38 -6.93 15.17 10.40
C LEU A 38 -7.68 13.86 10.69
N THR A 39 -8.77 13.91 11.45
CA THR A 39 -9.62 12.74 11.75
C THR A 39 -10.23 12.10 10.51
N ASN A 40 -10.30 12.81 9.37
CA ASN A 40 -10.78 12.23 8.12
C ASN A 40 -9.89 11.08 7.62
N LEU A 41 -8.61 11.02 8.03
CA LEU A 41 -7.73 9.89 7.70
C LEU A 41 -8.21 8.56 8.31
N GLN A 42 -9.09 8.62 9.30
CA GLN A 42 -9.73 7.47 9.93
C GLN A 42 -11.02 7.02 9.21
N ASP A 43 -11.52 7.78 8.22
CA ASP A 43 -12.74 7.43 7.49
C ASP A 43 -12.41 6.43 6.35
N PRO A 44 -13.12 5.29 6.24
CA PRO A 44 -12.89 4.33 5.16
C PRO A 44 -13.25 4.89 3.76
N ARG A 45 -14.02 5.98 3.69
CA ARG A 45 -14.40 6.61 2.41
C ARG A 45 -13.27 7.50 1.93
N LEU A 46 -12.57 7.09 0.87
CA LEU A 46 -11.46 7.85 0.28
C LEU A 46 -11.85 9.24 -0.26
N SER A 47 -13.15 9.55 -0.39
CA SER A 47 -13.62 10.89 -0.73
C SER A 47 -13.53 11.88 0.44
N ARG A 48 -13.46 11.39 1.68
CA ARG A 48 -13.17 12.19 2.87
C ARG A 48 -11.67 12.31 3.01
N VAL A 49 -11.17 13.51 2.79
CA VAL A 49 -9.74 13.80 2.79
C VAL A 49 -9.37 14.68 3.97
N ALA A 50 -8.16 14.54 4.49
CA ALA A 50 -7.54 15.52 5.36
C ALA A 50 -6.64 16.42 4.52
N ARG A 51 -6.64 17.72 4.80
CA ARG A 51 -5.88 18.72 4.05
C ARG A 51 -5.11 19.62 4.99
N SER A 52 -3.80 19.72 4.78
CA SER A 52 -2.94 20.60 5.57
C SER A 52 -3.20 22.07 5.26
N THR A 53 -2.78 22.95 6.15
CA THR A 53 -2.96 24.40 5.98
C THR A 53 -2.00 24.96 4.95
N THR A 54 -0.76 24.48 4.96
CA THR A 54 0.25 24.79 3.97
C THR A 54 1.01 23.52 3.58
N ALA A 55 1.86 23.60 2.56
CA ALA A 55 2.79 22.54 2.19
C ALA A 55 4.06 22.50 3.07
N ALA A 56 4.15 23.32 4.12
CA ALA A 56 5.29 23.34 5.03
C ALA A 56 5.38 22.06 5.86
N MET A 57 6.61 21.58 6.08
CA MET A 57 6.84 20.32 6.78
C MET A 57 6.27 20.25 8.21
N ALA A 58 6.16 21.41 8.88
CA ALA A 58 5.59 21.49 10.22
C ALA A 58 4.08 21.23 10.24
N ASP A 59 3.39 21.56 9.14
CA ASP A 59 1.94 21.40 8.98
C ASP A 59 1.57 20.01 8.45
N THR A 60 2.49 19.38 7.71
CA THR A 60 2.29 18.12 6.98
C THR A 60 2.86 16.91 7.71
N GLN A 61 2.86 16.95 9.04
CA GLN A 61 3.25 15.84 9.89
C GLN A 61 2.16 15.53 10.90
N PHE A 62 2.02 14.27 11.28
CA PHE A 62 1.10 13.87 12.33
C PHE A 62 1.53 12.56 12.99
N ASP A 63 1.04 12.36 14.20
CA ASP A 63 1.27 11.20 15.04
C ASP A 63 -0.02 10.41 15.23
N VAL A 64 0.13 9.09 15.25
CA VAL A 64 -0.92 8.13 15.58
C VAL A 64 -0.56 7.47 16.90
N ASP A 65 -1.35 7.72 17.96
CA ASP A 65 -1.30 6.93 19.20
C ASP A 65 -2.24 5.72 19.06
N LEU A 66 -1.68 4.51 18.99
CA LEU A 66 -2.42 3.25 18.92
C LEU A 66 -3.08 2.84 20.25
N LYS A 67 -2.98 3.69 21.30
CA LYS A 67 -3.42 3.53 22.70
C LYS A 67 -2.67 2.45 23.48
N VAL A 68 -2.29 1.37 22.81
CA VAL A 68 -1.52 0.25 23.34
C VAL A 68 -0.36 -0.06 22.41
N SER A 69 0.72 -0.61 22.96
CA SER A 69 1.84 -1.08 22.13
C SER A 69 1.39 -2.28 21.30
N ARG A 70 1.47 -2.16 19.97
CA ARG A 70 1.07 -3.20 19.01
C ARG A 70 2.23 -3.61 18.13
N LYS A 71 2.15 -4.82 17.60
CA LYS A 71 3.07 -5.31 16.58
C LYS A 71 2.66 -4.69 15.24
N VAL A 72 3.54 -3.88 14.66
CA VAL A 72 3.30 -3.16 13.40
C VAL A 72 4.37 -3.51 12.38
N SER A 73 3.97 -3.60 11.12
CA SER A 73 4.91 -3.86 10.02
C SER A 73 4.46 -3.35 8.66
N MET A 74 3.18 -3.01 8.47
CA MET A 74 2.70 -2.42 7.22
C MET A 74 2.11 -1.04 7.49
N PHE A 75 2.50 -0.09 6.65
CA PHE A 75 2.06 1.29 6.69
C PHE A 75 1.67 1.69 5.27
N ALA A 76 0.50 2.29 5.12
CA ALA A 76 0.12 2.89 3.87
C ALA A 76 -0.51 4.27 4.07
N MET A 77 -0.27 5.15 3.10
CA MET A 77 -1.01 6.39 2.93
C MET A 77 -1.65 6.36 1.55
N VAL A 78 -2.98 6.41 1.52
CA VAL A 78 -3.78 6.25 0.30
C VAL A 78 -4.36 7.60 -0.09
N ARG A 79 -4.39 7.85 -1.40
CA ARG A 79 -4.91 9.07 -2.04
C ARG A 79 -4.20 10.32 -1.52
N HIS A 80 -2.99 10.55 -2.02
CA HIS A 80 -2.22 11.75 -1.72
C HIS A 80 -2.04 12.64 -2.96
N ASN A 81 -1.90 13.96 -2.76
CA ASN A 81 -1.62 14.89 -3.85
C ASN A 81 -0.11 15.18 -4.07
N LEU A 82 0.78 14.54 -3.31
CA LEU A 82 2.24 14.74 -3.39
C LEU A 82 2.77 14.69 -4.84
N THR A 83 3.66 15.62 -5.16
CA THR A 83 4.39 15.67 -6.44
C THR A 83 5.42 14.54 -6.54
N LEU A 84 6.03 14.34 -7.72
CA LEU A 84 7.15 13.41 -7.90
C LEU A 84 8.38 13.73 -7.02
N ASN A 85 8.52 14.98 -6.59
CA ASN A 85 9.57 15.41 -5.67
C ASN A 85 9.18 15.21 -4.21
N GLY A 86 7.90 14.93 -3.94
CA GLY A 86 7.36 14.70 -2.62
C GLY A 86 8.06 13.53 -1.92
N ARG A 87 8.36 13.74 -0.64
CA ARG A 87 9.06 12.77 0.19
C ARG A 87 8.27 12.45 1.43
N TYR A 88 8.49 11.27 1.98
CA TYR A 88 7.91 10.83 3.24
C TYR A 88 8.95 10.22 4.16
N ARG A 89 8.63 10.22 5.46
CA ARG A 89 9.33 9.48 6.50
C ARG A 89 8.30 8.94 7.47
N ILE A 90 8.48 7.67 7.85
CA ILE A 90 7.64 7.01 8.86
C ILE A 90 8.54 6.56 9.99
N ARG A 91 8.15 6.91 11.22
CA ARG A 91 8.84 6.52 12.44
C ARG A 91 7.90 5.81 13.39
N VAL A 92 8.40 4.81 14.09
CA VAL A 92 7.65 4.07 15.13
C VAL A 92 8.41 4.21 16.44
N SER A 93 7.71 4.56 17.52
CA SER A 93 8.27 4.64 18.86
C SER A 93 7.34 4.03 19.91
N ARG A 94 7.90 3.78 21.10
CA ARG A 94 7.16 3.41 22.30
C ARG A 94 6.78 4.63 23.13
N ASP A 95 7.46 5.75 22.91
CA ASP A 95 7.32 7.00 23.64
C ASP A 95 6.78 8.11 22.72
N PRO A 96 5.95 9.03 23.26
CA PRO A 96 5.30 10.07 22.46
C PRO A 96 6.28 11.11 21.90
N ASP A 97 7.44 11.29 22.53
CA ASP A 97 8.43 12.30 22.13
C ASP A 97 9.34 11.85 20.98
N PHE A 98 9.30 10.56 20.61
CA PHE A 98 10.18 9.97 19.57
C PHE A 98 11.69 10.18 19.81
N ASN A 99 12.11 10.41 21.07
CA ASN A 99 13.53 10.50 21.45
C ASN A 99 14.32 9.24 21.06
N THR A 100 13.69 8.08 21.18
CA THR A 100 14.17 6.83 20.59
C THR A 100 13.12 6.26 19.65
N SER A 101 13.46 6.11 18.37
CA SER A 101 12.62 5.42 17.40
C SER A 101 13.01 3.95 17.32
N VAL A 102 12.04 3.06 17.52
CA VAL A 102 12.21 1.61 17.31
C VAL A 102 12.39 1.30 15.83
N PHE A 103 11.73 2.08 14.97
CA PHE A 103 11.90 1.99 13.53
C PHE A 103 11.89 3.37 12.89
N ASP A 104 12.72 3.52 11.86
CA ASP A 104 12.71 4.65 10.95
C ASP A 104 12.86 4.14 9.52
N SER A 105 11.91 4.51 8.66
CA SER A 105 11.88 4.14 7.24
C SER A 105 13.16 4.46 6.48
N THR A 106 13.94 5.45 6.93
CA THR A 106 15.15 5.94 6.26
C THR A 106 16.35 5.02 6.44
N LEU A 107 16.41 4.30 7.56
CA LEU A 107 17.52 3.39 7.90
C LEU A 107 17.53 2.11 7.05
N SER A 108 16.46 1.83 6.32
CA SER A 108 16.35 0.70 5.39
C SER A 108 16.68 1.05 3.93
N SER A 109 17.03 2.30 3.63
CA SER A 109 17.42 2.72 2.28
C SER A 109 18.93 2.51 2.06
N PRO A 110 19.37 1.84 0.97
CA PRO A 110 20.79 1.64 0.67
C PRO A 110 21.53 2.93 0.26
N LEU A 111 20.82 4.05 0.10
CA LEU A 111 21.43 5.37 -0.05
C LEU A 111 21.78 5.92 1.34
N TYR A 112 23.00 5.59 1.78
CA TYR A 112 23.69 6.14 2.94
C TYR A 112 23.33 7.62 3.20
N GLY A 113 22.66 7.91 4.32
CA GLY A 113 22.44 9.27 4.82
C GLY A 113 21.16 10.00 4.39
N SER A 114 20.30 9.41 3.54
CA SER A 114 19.02 10.07 3.18
C SER A 114 17.98 9.92 4.29
N VAL A 115 17.60 11.04 4.92
CA VAL A 115 16.53 11.15 5.94
C VAL A 115 15.11 11.08 5.33
N TRP A 116 15.00 10.84 4.03
CA TRP A 116 13.73 10.88 3.31
C TRP A 116 13.62 9.75 2.27
N ARG A 117 12.41 9.19 2.15
CA ARG A 117 12.02 8.30 1.05
C ARG A 117 11.14 9.03 0.06
N GLN A 118 11.16 8.61 -1.20
CA GLN A 118 10.33 9.22 -2.24
C GLN A 118 8.91 8.67 -2.19
N ALA A 119 7.91 9.56 -2.26
CA ALA A 119 6.51 9.16 -2.30
C ALA A 119 6.18 8.32 -3.54
N TRP A 120 6.73 8.71 -4.69
CA TRP A 120 6.57 7.99 -5.94
C TRP A 120 7.79 7.12 -6.22
N PRO A 121 7.64 5.78 -6.30
CA PRO A 121 8.74 4.91 -6.65
C PRO A 121 9.08 4.99 -8.14
N ARG A 122 10.23 4.44 -8.49
CA ARG A 122 10.57 4.14 -9.89
C ARG A 122 9.61 3.08 -10.43
N LEU A 123 8.97 3.33 -11.57
CA LEU A 123 7.98 2.43 -12.17
C LEU A 123 8.43 1.76 -13.47
N TYR A 124 9.49 2.28 -14.09
CA TYR A 124 9.97 1.78 -15.38
C TYR A 124 11.38 1.24 -15.27
N SER A 125 11.57 0.01 -15.74
CA SER A 125 12.90 -0.56 -16.00
C SER A 125 13.52 0.11 -17.23
N PRO A 126 14.86 0.24 -17.34
CA PRO A 126 15.48 0.77 -18.55
C PRO A 126 15.08 0.01 -19.82
N SER A 127 14.75 -1.28 -19.69
CA SER A 127 14.28 -2.11 -20.81
C SER A 127 12.87 -1.77 -21.33
N MET A 128 12.13 -0.92 -20.63
CA MET A 128 10.75 -0.51 -20.98
C MET A 128 10.68 0.93 -21.49
N LEU A 129 11.81 1.63 -21.46
CA LEU A 129 11.93 3.00 -21.93
C LEU A 129 12.78 2.97 -23.19
N ASP A 130 12.70 4.01 -23.99
CA ASP A 130 13.67 4.28 -25.05
C ASP A 130 14.72 5.26 -24.52
N TRP A 131 15.95 5.19 -25.02
CA TRP A 131 17.06 6.05 -24.53
C TRP A 131 16.73 7.55 -24.60
N GLU A 132 15.90 7.95 -25.56
CA GLU A 132 15.47 9.33 -25.77
C GLU A 132 14.35 9.77 -24.82
N ASP A 133 13.73 8.84 -24.09
CA ASP A 133 12.68 9.17 -23.15
C ASP A 133 13.23 10.02 -21.98
N PRO A 134 12.56 11.12 -21.60
CA PRO A 134 13.04 12.00 -20.52
C PRO A 134 13.24 11.30 -19.18
N ASN A 135 12.48 10.23 -18.92
CA ASN A 135 12.55 9.43 -17.70
C ASN A 135 13.47 8.21 -17.82
N TRP A 136 14.26 8.07 -18.91
CA TRP A 136 15.18 6.94 -19.09
C TRP A 136 16.11 6.73 -17.89
N TRP A 137 16.67 7.84 -17.38
CA TRP A 137 17.66 7.82 -16.31
C TRP A 137 17.10 7.53 -14.92
N ASP A 138 15.92 8.08 -14.60
CA ASP A 138 15.32 7.93 -13.27
C ASP A 138 14.27 6.79 -13.22
N GLY A 139 13.76 6.37 -14.37
CA GLY A 139 12.68 5.40 -14.55
C GLY A 139 11.38 5.79 -13.85
N ARG A 140 11.19 7.08 -13.55
CA ARG A 140 10.03 7.57 -12.81
C ARG A 140 8.87 7.83 -13.73
N LEU A 141 7.72 8.00 -13.10
CA LEU A 141 6.52 8.42 -13.79
C LEU A 141 6.69 9.88 -14.24
N PRO A 142 6.30 10.24 -15.47
CA PRO A 142 6.14 11.62 -15.88
C PRO A 142 5.06 12.35 -15.07
N GLU A 143 5.20 13.66 -14.83
CA GLU A 143 4.29 14.42 -13.97
C GLU A 143 2.86 14.52 -14.54
N ASP A 144 2.73 14.56 -15.86
CA ASP A 144 1.44 14.54 -16.58
C ASP A 144 0.67 13.22 -16.35
N GLN A 145 1.39 12.11 -16.22
CA GLN A 145 0.81 10.79 -15.97
C GLN A 145 0.57 10.51 -14.48
N ARG A 146 1.17 11.29 -13.57
CA ARG A 146 1.05 11.08 -12.11
C ARG A 146 -0.40 10.93 -11.64
N LYS A 147 -1.29 11.78 -12.15
CA LYS A 147 -2.70 11.82 -11.72
C LYS A 147 -3.52 10.61 -12.16
N SER A 148 -3.06 9.83 -13.14
CA SER A 148 -3.78 8.63 -13.60
C SER A 148 -3.42 7.39 -12.77
N TYR A 149 -2.30 7.42 -12.05
CA TYR A 149 -1.85 6.33 -11.20
C TYR A 149 -2.48 6.40 -9.79
N PRO A 150 -2.69 5.25 -9.14
CA PRO A 150 -3.14 5.22 -7.76
C PRO A 150 -2.06 5.84 -6.86
N ALA A 151 -2.40 6.92 -6.17
CA ALA A 151 -1.51 7.58 -5.21
C ALA A 151 -1.46 6.77 -3.90
N LEU A 152 -0.50 5.86 -3.81
CA LEU A 152 -0.28 4.98 -2.67
C LEU A 152 1.18 5.07 -2.22
N ILE A 153 1.40 5.52 -1.00
CA ILE A 153 2.67 5.32 -0.30
C ILE A 153 2.55 4.03 0.48
N LEU A 154 3.50 3.12 0.27
CA LEU A 154 3.58 1.85 0.97
C LEU A 154 4.95 1.70 1.62
N CYS A 155 4.95 1.38 2.92
CA CYS A 155 6.14 1.02 3.66
C CYS A 155 5.91 -0.29 4.42
N VAL A 156 6.74 -1.29 4.14
CA VAL A 156 6.67 -2.61 4.77
C VAL A 156 7.99 -2.89 5.50
N ILE A 157 7.89 -3.31 6.76
CA ILE A 157 9.03 -3.71 7.59
C ILE A 157 9.12 -5.23 7.59
N ARG A 158 10.29 -5.78 7.21
CA ARG A 158 10.53 -7.23 7.17
C ARG A 158 10.40 -7.89 8.55
N THR A 159 10.91 -7.22 9.58
CA THR A 159 10.85 -7.67 10.97
C THR A 159 9.86 -6.79 11.71
N PRO A 160 8.66 -7.28 12.02
CA PRO A 160 7.66 -6.45 12.70
C PRO A 160 8.19 -5.95 14.04
N VAL A 161 7.87 -4.70 14.36
CA VAL A 161 8.33 -4.03 15.57
C VAL A 161 7.15 -3.78 16.51
N PHE A 162 7.43 -3.69 17.80
CA PHE A 162 6.44 -3.28 18.80
C PHE A 162 6.55 -1.78 19.05
N GLY A 163 5.48 -1.05 18.75
CA GLY A 163 5.37 0.38 18.97
C GLY A 163 3.95 0.80 19.33
N ARG A 164 3.85 1.94 20.02
CA ARG A 164 2.57 2.58 20.38
C ARG A 164 2.31 3.81 19.53
N TYR A 165 3.35 4.59 19.24
CA TYR A 165 3.26 5.83 18.48
C TYR A 165 3.85 5.65 17.09
N VAL A 166 3.15 6.13 16.07
CA VAL A 166 3.62 6.13 14.69
C VAL A 166 3.56 7.56 14.17
N ARG A 167 4.70 8.09 13.73
CA ARG A 167 4.80 9.42 13.14
C ARG A 167 4.90 9.32 11.62
N PHE A 168 4.05 10.07 10.94
CA PHE A 168 4.08 10.27 9.51
C PHE A 168 4.52 11.70 9.21
N GLU A 169 5.55 11.84 8.39
CA GLU A 169 6.11 13.12 7.97
C GLU A 169 6.16 13.17 6.46
N PHE A 170 5.76 14.30 5.89
CA PHE A 170 5.78 14.53 4.45
C PHE A 170 6.48 15.86 4.15
N SER A 171 7.27 15.88 3.07
CA SER A 171 8.03 17.04 2.60
C SER A 171 7.77 17.23 1.11
N ASP A 172 7.05 18.30 0.76
CA ASP A 172 6.73 18.68 -0.62
C ASP A 172 6.36 20.18 -0.69
N GLU A 173 7.22 21.04 -0.13
CA GLU A 173 6.96 22.48 -0.01
C GLU A 173 6.75 23.18 -1.37
N GLY A 174 7.28 22.60 -2.45
CA GLY A 174 7.10 23.08 -3.82
C GLY A 174 5.81 22.61 -4.50
N ASN A 175 4.87 22.01 -3.77
CA ASN A 175 3.61 21.55 -4.34
C ASN A 175 2.79 22.75 -4.87
N PRO A 176 2.43 22.79 -6.16
CA PRO A 176 1.69 23.91 -6.76
C PRO A 176 0.29 24.10 -6.17
N ASP A 177 -0.29 23.09 -5.52
CA ASP A 177 -1.58 23.22 -4.84
C ASP A 177 -1.48 24.07 -3.55
N GLY A 178 -0.26 24.25 -3.00
CA GLY A 178 -0.01 25.02 -1.78
C GLY A 178 -0.37 24.30 -0.47
N TYR A 179 -0.93 23.09 -0.57
CA TYR A 179 -1.30 22.22 0.56
C TYR A 179 -1.04 20.75 0.21
N LEU A 180 -0.99 19.90 1.23
CA LEU A 180 -1.01 18.46 1.06
C LEU A 180 -2.35 17.86 1.48
N GLU A 181 -2.81 16.91 0.68
CA GLU A 181 -4.06 16.20 0.87
C GLU A 181 -3.81 14.71 0.96
N PHE A 182 -4.53 14.05 1.86
CA PHE A 182 -4.42 12.62 2.15
C PHE A 182 -5.82 12.03 2.40
N GLY A 183 -6.09 10.83 1.87
CA GLY A 183 -7.39 10.17 2.03
C GLY A 183 -7.45 9.24 3.25
N ARG A 184 -6.55 8.25 3.32
CA ARG A 184 -6.62 7.19 4.33
C ARG A 184 -5.24 6.79 4.84
N VAL A 185 -5.11 6.70 6.17
CA VAL A 185 -3.92 6.12 6.81
C VAL A 185 -4.19 4.69 7.26
N PHE A 186 -3.29 3.79 6.90
CA PHE A 186 -3.38 2.37 7.24
C PHE A 186 -2.15 1.93 8.01
N VAL A 187 -2.33 1.35 9.19
CA VAL A 187 -1.25 0.75 9.98
C VAL A 187 -1.70 -0.61 10.46
N SER A 188 -0.97 -1.66 10.11
CA SER A 188 -1.32 -3.01 10.55
C SER A 188 -0.11 -3.88 10.81
N GLN A 189 -0.38 -5.03 11.43
CA GLN A 189 0.52 -6.17 11.36
C GLN A 189 0.39 -6.82 9.98
N ALA A 190 1.51 -7.20 9.38
CA ALA A 190 1.56 -8.08 8.22
C ALA A 190 1.42 -9.53 8.69
N TRP A 191 0.57 -10.27 7.99
CA TRP A 191 0.67 -11.72 7.91
C TRP A 191 1.15 -12.11 6.52
N SER A 192 2.07 -13.05 6.48
CA SER A 192 2.57 -13.67 5.25
C SER A 192 2.45 -15.18 5.42
N PRO A 193 1.75 -15.88 4.52
CA PRO A 193 1.66 -17.33 4.56
C PRO A 193 3.05 -17.98 4.53
N THR A 194 3.20 -19.08 5.26
CA THR A 194 4.44 -19.87 5.29
C THR A 194 4.76 -20.44 3.91
N ASN A 195 3.73 -21.01 3.28
CA ASN A 195 3.75 -21.34 1.85
C ASN A 195 3.02 -20.23 1.11
N ASN A 196 3.73 -19.56 0.20
CA ASN A 196 3.18 -18.44 -0.55
C ASN A 196 1.99 -18.85 -1.44
N ALA A 197 1.32 -17.88 -2.05
CA ALA A 197 0.25 -18.14 -3.00
C ALA A 197 0.64 -19.14 -4.08
N SER A 198 -0.30 -20.02 -4.41
CA SER A 198 -0.16 -20.99 -5.48
C SER A 198 0.01 -20.33 -6.84
N TYR A 199 0.53 -21.11 -7.79
CA TYR A 199 0.69 -20.66 -9.17
C TYR A 199 -0.65 -20.31 -9.82
N ASN A 200 -0.60 -19.44 -10.82
CA ASN A 200 -1.74 -18.81 -11.52
C ASN A 200 -2.51 -17.73 -10.74
N PRO A 201 -1.83 -16.81 -10.01
CA PRO A 201 -2.49 -15.60 -9.54
C PRO A 201 -2.90 -14.73 -10.74
N GLN A 202 -4.06 -14.10 -10.63
CA GLN A 202 -4.62 -13.25 -11.68
C GLN A 202 -4.71 -11.82 -11.17
N LEU A 203 -4.09 -10.89 -11.90
CA LEU A 203 -4.23 -9.46 -11.70
C LEU A 203 -4.88 -8.86 -12.95
N GLY A 204 -5.97 -8.11 -12.76
CA GLY A 204 -6.68 -7.46 -13.86
C GLY A 204 -7.26 -6.12 -13.45
N TRP A 205 -7.61 -5.32 -14.45
CA TRP A 205 -8.43 -4.12 -14.28
C TRP A 205 -9.89 -4.46 -14.58
N GLU A 206 -10.78 -4.08 -13.67
CA GLU A 206 -12.22 -4.08 -13.90
C GLU A 206 -12.70 -2.62 -14.02
N PHE A 207 -13.58 -2.35 -14.98
CA PHE A 207 -14.16 -1.04 -15.21
C PHE A 207 -15.68 -1.13 -15.10
N ASP A 208 -16.29 -0.19 -14.39
CA ASP A 208 -17.76 -0.05 -14.32
C ASP A 208 -18.30 0.95 -15.35
N THR A 209 -17.56 1.16 -16.45
CA THR A 209 -17.97 2.05 -17.55
C THR A 209 -19.26 1.54 -18.17
N THR A 210 -20.30 2.37 -18.17
CA THR A 210 -21.57 2.10 -18.81
C THR A 210 -21.52 2.50 -20.28
N MET A 211 -22.23 1.76 -21.13
CA MET A 211 -22.30 2.00 -22.56
C MET A 211 -23.76 1.97 -23.00
N ASP A 212 -24.23 3.11 -23.51
CA ASP A 212 -25.52 3.23 -24.16
C ASP A 212 -25.34 3.34 -25.67
N ARG A 213 -26.35 2.93 -26.46
CA ARG A 213 -26.34 3.08 -27.92
C ARG A 213 -27.49 3.99 -28.35
N ALA A 214 -27.19 4.94 -29.22
CA ALA A 214 -28.21 5.71 -29.90
C ALA A 214 -28.97 4.86 -30.94
N VAL A 215 -30.08 5.40 -31.44
CA VAL A 215 -30.94 4.73 -32.44
C VAL A 215 -30.19 4.43 -33.75
N ASP A 216 -29.18 5.23 -34.08
CA ASP A 216 -28.28 5.04 -35.23
C ASP A 216 -27.15 4.02 -34.97
N GLY A 217 -27.07 3.47 -33.75
CA GLY A 217 -26.05 2.52 -33.33
C GLY A 217 -24.75 3.15 -32.80
N THR A 218 -24.64 4.49 -32.76
CA THR A 218 -23.49 5.18 -32.17
C THR A 218 -23.38 4.87 -30.68
N PRO A 219 -22.23 4.36 -30.18
CA PRO A 219 -22.04 4.09 -28.76
C PRO A 219 -21.65 5.35 -27.98
N TYR A 220 -22.31 5.57 -26.84
CA TYR A 220 -21.98 6.59 -25.85
C TYR A 220 -21.48 5.90 -24.60
N PHE A 221 -20.29 6.30 -24.14
CA PHE A 221 -19.65 5.73 -22.97
C PHE A 221 -19.66 6.74 -21.82
N GLU A 222 -20.01 6.28 -20.62
CA GLU A 222 -19.82 7.04 -19.39
C GLU A 222 -18.60 6.44 -18.65
N PRO A 223 -17.39 6.98 -18.88
CA PRO A 223 -16.18 6.38 -18.33
C PRO A 223 -16.19 6.43 -16.81
N ARG A 224 -15.92 5.28 -16.19
CA ARG A 224 -15.66 5.19 -14.75
C ARG A 224 -14.22 4.79 -14.49
N ASN A 225 -13.70 5.20 -13.34
CA ASN A 225 -12.37 4.81 -12.90
C ASN A 225 -12.31 3.29 -12.72
N GLY A 226 -11.34 2.64 -13.36
CA GLY A 226 -11.11 1.22 -13.16
C GLY A 226 -10.61 0.92 -11.74
N ARG A 227 -10.79 -0.30 -11.28
CA ARG A 227 -10.20 -0.83 -10.05
C ARG A 227 -9.38 -2.08 -10.36
N ARG A 228 -8.31 -2.30 -9.60
CA ARG A 228 -7.53 -3.54 -9.70
C ARG A 228 -8.24 -4.66 -8.94
N VAL A 229 -8.26 -5.84 -9.55
CA VAL A 229 -8.78 -7.06 -8.92
C VAL A 229 -7.68 -8.12 -8.95
N GLN A 230 -7.41 -8.67 -7.78
CA GLN A 230 -6.44 -9.75 -7.58
C GLN A 230 -7.15 -11.01 -7.13
N LYS A 231 -6.93 -12.11 -7.86
CA LYS A 231 -7.36 -13.45 -7.46
C LYS A 231 -6.16 -14.34 -7.23
N PHE A 232 -6.17 -15.10 -6.15
CA PHE A 232 -5.12 -16.09 -5.85
C PHE A 232 -5.66 -17.17 -4.91
N SER A 233 -4.99 -18.31 -4.85
CA SER A 233 -5.27 -19.35 -3.86
C SER A 233 -4.07 -19.59 -2.97
N LEU A 234 -4.37 -19.96 -1.72
CA LEU A 234 -3.43 -20.47 -0.74
C LEU A 234 -3.75 -21.95 -0.57
N ASP A 235 -3.06 -22.83 -1.29
CA ASP A 235 -3.38 -24.27 -1.26
C ASP A 235 -2.68 -25.03 -0.13
N TRP A 236 -1.74 -24.39 0.57
CA TRP A 236 -0.86 -25.01 1.55
C TRP A 236 -0.88 -24.27 2.88
N LEU A 237 -2.02 -24.31 3.58
CA LEU A 237 -2.19 -23.69 4.89
C LEU A 237 -2.13 -24.75 6.00
N SER A 238 -1.32 -24.47 7.01
CA SER A 238 -1.35 -25.19 8.29
C SER A 238 -2.62 -24.86 9.08
N ASP A 239 -3.04 -25.73 10.00
CA ASP A 239 -4.19 -25.50 10.88
C ASP A 239 -4.12 -24.12 11.60
N ASP A 240 -2.94 -23.73 12.08
CA ASP A 240 -2.70 -22.46 12.76
C ASP A 240 -2.92 -21.25 11.84
N GLU A 241 -2.51 -21.33 10.58
CA GLU A 241 -2.73 -20.26 9.61
C GLU A 241 -4.17 -20.25 9.09
N ALA A 242 -4.72 -21.43 8.84
CA ALA A 242 -6.05 -21.63 8.33
C ALA A 242 -7.10 -21.08 9.30
N TYR A 243 -7.06 -21.49 10.56
CA TYR A 243 -8.01 -21.03 11.57
C TYR A 243 -7.56 -19.72 12.23
N GLY A 244 -6.31 -19.62 12.65
CA GLY A 244 -5.83 -18.47 13.43
C GLY A 244 -5.57 -17.20 12.63
N ARG A 245 -5.41 -17.29 11.30
CA ARG A 245 -5.19 -16.12 10.42
C ARG A 245 -6.29 -15.95 9.41
N VAL A 246 -6.50 -16.91 8.52
CA VAL A 246 -7.47 -16.78 7.42
C VAL A 246 -8.89 -16.69 7.95
N PHE A 247 -9.32 -17.67 8.75
CA PHE A 247 -10.69 -17.74 9.25
C PHE A 247 -11.04 -16.56 10.16
N GLU A 248 -10.13 -16.18 11.07
CA GLU A 248 -10.32 -14.98 11.91
C GLU A 248 -10.35 -13.67 11.09
N THR A 249 -9.52 -13.55 10.05
CA THR A 249 -9.55 -12.39 9.16
C THR A 249 -10.87 -12.33 8.40
N GLN A 250 -11.36 -13.45 7.88
CA GLN A 250 -12.67 -13.51 7.20
C GLN A 250 -13.81 -13.12 8.15
N ARG A 251 -13.81 -13.65 9.38
CA ARG A 251 -14.81 -13.34 10.41
C ARG A 251 -14.83 -11.87 10.80
N ALA A 252 -13.65 -11.26 10.95
CA ALA A 252 -13.51 -9.89 11.44
C ALA A 252 -13.59 -8.82 10.33
N ALA A 253 -13.08 -9.11 9.13
CA ALA A 253 -13.05 -8.16 8.03
C ALA A 253 -14.34 -8.20 7.19
N GLY A 254 -15.00 -9.35 7.09
CA GLY A 254 -16.16 -9.49 6.21
C GLY A 254 -15.84 -9.12 4.76
N ILE A 255 -16.83 -8.58 4.05
CA ILE A 255 -16.65 -7.97 2.72
C ILE A 255 -16.57 -6.43 2.79
N ASP A 256 -16.82 -5.88 3.97
CA ASP A 256 -17.01 -4.46 4.22
C ASP A 256 -15.74 -3.77 4.72
N GLN A 257 -14.87 -4.48 5.45
CA GLN A 257 -13.64 -3.90 5.96
C GLN A 257 -12.50 -3.95 4.94
N GLU A 258 -11.58 -3.01 5.13
CA GLU A 258 -10.38 -2.85 4.33
C GLU A 258 -9.22 -3.73 4.83
N LEU A 259 -8.40 -4.18 3.90
CA LEU A 259 -7.16 -4.88 4.13
C LEU A 259 -6.08 -4.34 3.20
N LEU A 260 -4.85 -4.29 3.67
CA LEU A 260 -3.73 -3.84 2.85
C LEU A 260 -3.09 -5.04 2.15
N PHE A 261 -3.13 -5.03 0.82
CA PHE A 261 -2.62 -6.09 -0.01
C PHE A 261 -1.25 -5.75 -0.58
N VAL A 262 -0.27 -6.65 -0.43
CA VAL A 262 1.06 -6.52 -1.03
C VAL A 262 1.47 -7.86 -1.63
N TRP A 263 1.64 -7.90 -2.97
CA TRP A 263 2.03 -9.14 -3.67
C TRP A 263 3.49 -9.54 -3.38
N ASP A 264 4.40 -8.57 -3.51
CA ASP A 264 5.82 -8.76 -3.28
C ASP A 264 6.43 -7.45 -2.78
N SER A 265 6.90 -7.43 -1.53
CA SER A 265 7.54 -6.24 -0.96
C SER A 265 8.89 -5.92 -1.59
N ASP A 266 9.52 -6.90 -2.25
CA ASP A 266 10.90 -6.80 -2.73
C ASP A 266 10.97 -6.36 -4.20
N ASP A 267 9.87 -6.48 -4.95
CA ASP A 267 9.74 -5.93 -6.30
C ASP A 267 9.37 -4.44 -6.26
N ALA A 268 10.37 -3.60 -5.97
CA ALA A 268 10.19 -2.16 -5.86
C ALA A 268 9.61 -1.48 -7.13
N ILE A 269 9.77 -2.09 -8.31
CA ILE A 269 9.29 -1.52 -9.59
C ILE A 269 7.80 -1.76 -9.76
N ASN A 270 7.33 -2.98 -9.47
CA ASN A 270 5.91 -3.34 -9.63
C ASN A 270 5.10 -3.22 -8.34
N LEU A 271 5.73 -2.86 -7.22
CA LEU A 271 5.08 -2.73 -5.92
C LEU A 271 3.81 -1.89 -6.00
N LEU A 272 3.89 -0.70 -6.62
CA LEU A 272 2.73 0.19 -6.76
C LEU A 272 1.61 -0.42 -7.62
N ARG A 273 1.97 -1.25 -8.62
CA ARG A 273 1.01 -1.88 -9.54
C ARG A 273 0.31 -3.08 -8.90
N HIS A 274 1.01 -3.83 -8.07
CA HIS A 274 0.50 -5.07 -7.47
C HIS A 274 0.01 -4.92 -6.03
N SER A 275 0.22 -3.76 -5.41
CA SER A 275 -0.18 -3.49 -4.03
C SER A 275 -1.25 -2.40 -3.97
N PHE A 276 -2.23 -2.59 -3.10
CA PHE A 276 -3.33 -1.66 -2.94
C PHE A 276 -4.08 -1.86 -1.63
N LEU A 277 -4.79 -0.82 -1.22
CA LEU A 277 -5.83 -0.94 -0.20
C LEU A 277 -7.00 -1.69 -0.83
N ALA A 278 -7.36 -2.83 -0.27
CA ALA A 278 -8.30 -3.78 -0.83
C ALA A 278 -9.47 -4.04 0.11
N ARG A 279 -10.52 -4.66 -0.41
CA ARG A 279 -11.54 -5.37 0.35
C ARG A 279 -11.76 -6.75 -0.24
N MET A 280 -12.28 -7.67 0.57
CA MET A 280 -12.68 -8.99 0.07
C MET A 280 -13.98 -8.85 -0.74
N ARG A 281 -13.94 -9.24 -2.02
CA ARG A 281 -15.12 -9.21 -2.89
C ARG A 281 -16.14 -10.27 -2.48
N GLN A 282 -15.63 -11.42 -2.07
CA GLN A 282 -16.41 -12.54 -1.55
C GLN A 282 -15.60 -13.30 -0.52
N ILE A 283 -16.29 -13.95 0.41
CA ILE A 283 -15.69 -14.81 1.42
C ILE A 283 -15.81 -16.24 0.94
N ASN A 284 -14.68 -16.83 0.54
CA ASN A 284 -14.65 -18.23 0.15
C ASN A 284 -14.45 -19.12 1.38
N PRO A 285 -15.14 -20.27 1.47
CA PRO A 285 -15.00 -21.19 2.59
C PRO A 285 -13.58 -21.75 2.65
N LEU A 286 -13.09 -21.97 3.87
CA LEU A 286 -11.87 -22.73 4.11
C LEU A 286 -12.14 -24.21 3.80
N GLN A 287 -11.32 -24.82 2.95
CA GLN A 287 -11.48 -26.21 2.54
C GLN A 287 -10.37 -27.05 3.15
N LEU A 288 -10.69 -28.25 3.65
CA LEU A 288 -9.69 -29.24 4.02
C LEU A 288 -9.40 -30.10 2.78
N SER A 289 -8.29 -29.84 2.10
CA SER A 289 -7.95 -30.50 0.83
C SER A 289 -7.46 -31.93 1.05
N PHE A 290 -6.68 -32.14 2.11
CA PHE A 290 -6.22 -33.44 2.60
C PHE A 290 -5.83 -33.32 4.09
N LEU A 291 -5.44 -34.43 4.72
CA LEU A 291 -5.12 -34.46 6.15
C LEU A 291 -4.10 -33.36 6.52
N ASN A 292 -4.49 -32.48 7.45
CA ASN A 292 -3.70 -31.35 7.97
C ASN A 292 -3.27 -30.32 6.91
N ASN A 293 -4.06 -30.18 5.84
CA ASN A 293 -3.80 -29.14 4.85
C ASN A 293 -5.09 -28.45 4.40
N HIS A 294 -5.13 -27.15 4.64
CA HIS A 294 -6.25 -26.32 4.26
C HIS A 294 -5.94 -25.49 3.02
N THR A 295 -7.00 -25.16 2.30
CA THR A 295 -6.97 -24.35 1.10
C THR A 295 -7.98 -23.23 1.20
N ASN A 296 -7.59 -22.04 0.76
CA ASN A 296 -8.52 -20.92 0.62
C ASN A 296 -8.20 -20.07 -0.61
N ALA A 297 -9.24 -19.63 -1.32
CA ALA A 297 -9.12 -18.71 -2.43
C ALA A 297 -9.50 -17.29 -1.99
N PHE A 298 -8.69 -16.31 -2.38
CA PHE A 298 -8.96 -14.89 -2.13
C PHE A 298 -9.31 -14.18 -3.44
N GLU A 299 -10.36 -13.36 -3.37
CA GLU A 299 -10.68 -12.38 -4.40
C GLU A 299 -10.71 -10.99 -3.75
N LEU A 300 -9.73 -10.18 -4.11
CA LEU A 300 -9.51 -8.86 -3.55
C LEU A 300 -9.75 -7.80 -4.62
N GLU A 301 -10.48 -6.75 -4.26
CA GLU A 301 -10.66 -5.59 -5.13
C GLU A 301 -10.14 -4.32 -4.46
N GLU A 302 -9.54 -3.45 -5.27
CA GLU A 302 -9.04 -2.15 -4.85
C GLU A 302 -10.19 -1.20 -4.45
N ILE A 303 -10.00 -0.53 -3.31
CA ILE A 303 -10.88 0.56 -2.85
C ILE A 303 -10.44 1.86 -3.54
N ARG A 304 -11.41 2.57 -4.16
CA ARG A 304 -11.22 3.86 -4.83
C ARG A 304 -12.25 4.90 -4.41
#